data_AF-A0A945QVF1-F1
#
_entry.id   AF-A0A945QVF1-F1
#
_cell.length_a   1.000
_cell.length_b   1.000
_cell.length_c   1.000
_cell.angle_alpha   90.00
_cell.angle_beta   90.00
_cell.angle_gamma   90.00
#
_symmetry.space_group_name_H-M   'P 1'
#
loop_
_entity.id
_entity.type
_entity.pdbx_description
1 polymer ?
#
loop_
_entity_poly.entity_id
_entity_poly.type
_entity_poly.pdbx_seq_one_letter_code
_entity_poly.pdbx_strand_id
1 'polypeptide(L)'
;MMKTLWALAALLLTNTLSTAEVLSLQECITLAQRNNLQHQSDYHTLANTHAQLESARAPFGFNMSANLTAPNFTELRDTQENIALATRVREENTDFQYSGDLRMTQRVRHLGQVTLNTTALRRSFSSNRRSDFLDLSGDMRLNYQHQILNRPSEEISLKRAEHSLTSARLNFDRQDLQLEGQVVDDYYNLVQNIRRLEIEKQRLAQSHANLELAQRKFEVGLIAEVEALRLQVEMLQAEASFAQAETAIEQRRDILRETLGLDTAAPLDVATEVKYELHPVDANRALELGLARRSDMQRAEIFEKIRALDLEDTRRRNGMTANLNADLSLQGRGGDIGDISRNFERNRWSVNIQVALPLIDSGQRRASLNQARIALEQSRISREQQRRQIIRQVRDATRNLNEAERQIDLRQAALRFAQRTYDVEQSRFELGLADSQQLLQAQGDLTRAQIDELEAIITYQRELKNVRVATMAHLEELQP
;
A
#
# COMPACT_ATOMS: atom_id res chain seq x y z
N MET A 1 22.34 29.20 18.92
CA MET A 1 22.66 30.02 17.73
C MET A 1 22.90 29.13 16.51
N MET A 2 21.94 28.27 16.16
CA MET A 2 22.11 27.23 15.12
C MET A 2 20.75 26.77 14.54
N LYS A 3 19.79 27.68 14.44
CA LYS A 3 18.43 27.43 13.89
C LYS A 3 18.07 28.35 12.71
N THR A 4 19.02 29.16 12.22
CA THR A 4 18.79 30.15 11.15
C THR A 4 19.43 29.79 9.81
N LEU A 5 20.13 28.65 9.71
CA LEU A 5 20.80 28.22 8.47
C LEU A 5 19.92 27.36 7.54
N TRP A 6 18.77 26.86 8.01
CA TRP A 6 17.86 26.06 7.19
C TRP A 6 16.87 26.88 6.35
N ALA A 7 16.70 28.18 6.66
CA ALA A 7 15.82 29.07 5.90
C ALA A 7 16.51 29.72 4.70
N LEU A 8 17.85 29.72 4.65
CA LEU A 8 18.65 30.32 3.57
C LEU A 8 19.08 29.34 2.47
N ALA A 9 18.97 28.03 2.71
CA ALA A 9 19.17 27.02 1.67
C ALA A 9 17.90 26.73 0.85
N ALA A 10 16.72 27.14 1.34
CA ALA A 10 15.44 26.97 0.65
C ALA A 10 15.12 28.12 -0.33
N LEU A 11 15.99 29.13 -0.45
CA LEU A 11 15.76 30.34 -1.24
C LEU A 11 16.73 30.53 -2.42
N LEU A 12 17.50 29.50 -2.78
CA LEU A 12 18.53 29.59 -3.84
C LEU A 12 18.33 28.59 -5.00
N LEU A 13 17.11 28.09 -5.21
CA LEU A 13 16.72 27.37 -6.42
C LEU A 13 15.43 27.95 -7.01
N THR A 14 15.30 29.28 -7.05
CA THR A 14 14.44 29.93 -8.05
C THR A 14 15.24 30.02 -9.35
N ASN A 15 15.31 28.91 -10.09
CA ASN A 15 15.67 28.96 -11.50
C ASN A 15 14.49 29.59 -12.24
N THR A 16 14.59 30.87 -12.54
CA THR A 16 13.82 31.51 -13.61
C THR A 16 14.61 31.42 -14.91
N LEU A 17 13.90 31.09 -15.99
CA LEU A 17 14.35 30.58 -17.31
C LEU A 17 14.50 29.05 -17.29
N SER A 18 14.01 28.27 -18.24
CA SER A 18 13.25 28.49 -19.47
C SER A 18 13.14 27.09 -20.10
N THR A 19 12.13 26.84 -20.94
CA THR A 19 11.83 25.54 -21.59
C THR A 19 11.34 24.45 -20.64
N ALA A 20 10.20 23.84 -20.96
CA ALA A 20 9.80 22.59 -20.32
C ALA A 20 10.92 21.58 -20.56
N GLU A 21 11.51 21.07 -19.48
CA GLU A 21 12.49 20.00 -19.58
C GLU A 21 11.77 18.80 -20.19
N VAL A 22 12.26 18.31 -21.33
CA VAL A 22 11.62 17.23 -22.07
C VAL A 22 11.85 15.94 -21.28
N LEU A 23 10.82 15.50 -20.57
CA LEU A 23 10.93 14.34 -19.69
C LEU A 23 10.92 13.03 -20.48
N SER A 24 11.88 12.17 -20.15
CA SER A 24 11.87 10.76 -20.54
C SER A 24 10.90 9.96 -19.67
N LEU A 25 10.48 8.79 -20.15
CA LEU A 25 9.63 7.87 -19.39
C LEU A 25 10.23 7.52 -18.01
N GLN A 26 11.55 7.31 -17.94
CA GLN A 26 12.23 6.94 -16.69
C GLN A 26 12.22 8.09 -15.67
N GLU A 27 12.36 9.34 -16.13
CA GLU A 27 12.26 10.52 -15.27
C GLU A 27 10.83 10.72 -14.77
N CYS A 28 9.83 10.49 -15.63
CA CYS A 28 8.42 10.49 -15.22
C CYS A 28 8.15 9.46 -14.12
N ILE A 29 8.64 8.22 -14.26
CA ILE A 29 8.49 7.18 -13.22
C ILE A 29 9.12 7.62 -11.91
N THR A 30 10.35 8.15 -11.97
CA THR A 30 11.08 8.61 -10.78
C THR A 30 10.38 9.78 -10.08
N LEU A 31 9.82 10.72 -10.86
CA LEU A 31 9.01 11.84 -10.36
C LEU A 31 7.74 11.35 -9.67
N ALA A 32 7.01 10.43 -10.31
CA ALA A 32 5.79 9.84 -9.74
C ALA A 32 6.07 9.13 -8.42
N GLN A 33 7.09 8.28 -8.35
CA GLN A 33 7.47 7.58 -7.12
C GLN A 33 7.79 8.53 -5.97
N ARG A 34 8.31 9.73 -6.27
CA ARG A 34 8.64 10.73 -5.26
C ARG A 34 7.42 11.55 -4.82
N ASN A 35 6.62 12.02 -5.76
CA ASN A 35 5.64 13.08 -5.54
C ASN A 35 4.18 12.59 -5.54
N ASN A 36 3.89 11.43 -6.12
CA ASN A 36 2.52 10.91 -6.17
C ASN A 36 1.95 10.70 -4.76
N LEU A 37 0.78 11.29 -4.49
CA LEU A 37 0.16 11.28 -3.17
C LEU A 37 -0.31 9.89 -2.74
N GLN A 38 -0.78 9.06 -3.68
CA GLN A 38 -1.18 7.69 -3.39
C GLN A 38 0.02 6.83 -3.00
N HIS A 39 1.14 6.97 -3.69
CA HIS A 39 2.38 6.28 -3.34
C HIS A 39 2.90 6.66 -1.94
N GLN A 40 2.83 7.94 -1.58
CA GLN A 40 3.15 8.40 -0.21
C GLN A 40 2.22 7.78 0.84
N SER A 41 0.92 7.69 0.54
CA SER A 41 -0.07 7.01 1.40
C SER A 41 0.24 5.51 1.58
N ASP A 42 0.63 4.84 0.49
CA ASP A 42 1.02 3.43 0.51
C ASP A 42 2.29 3.19 1.34
N TYR A 43 3.28 4.09 1.24
CA TYR A 43 4.47 4.07 2.10
C TYR A 43 4.10 4.23 3.58
N HIS A 44 3.20 5.15 3.92
CA HIS A 44 2.73 5.32 5.30
C HIS A 44 1.95 4.11 5.82
N THR A 45 1.23 3.41 4.94
CA THR A 45 0.56 2.14 5.28
C THR A 45 1.57 1.04 5.62
N LEU A 46 2.66 0.94 4.86
CA LEU A 46 3.77 0.03 5.15
C LEU A 46 4.46 0.41 6.47
N ALA A 47 4.76 1.69 6.68
CA ALA A 47 5.38 2.20 7.90
C ALA A 47 4.50 1.94 9.15
N ASN A 48 3.19 2.10 9.03
CA ASN A 48 2.23 1.75 10.09
C ASN A 48 2.27 0.25 10.41
N THR A 49 2.32 -0.61 9.39
CA THR A 49 2.45 -2.06 9.61
C THR A 49 3.78 -2.42 10.28
N HIS A 50 4.87 -1.70 9.96
CA HIS A 50 6.14 -1.84 10.65
C HIS A 50 6.04 -1.42 12.13
N ALA A 51 5.37 -0.30 12.44
CA ALA A 51 5.12 0.12 13.81
C ALA A 51 4.24 -0.90 14.59
N GLN A 52 3.30 -1.57 13.93
CA GLN A 52 2.53 -2.67 14.53
C GLN A 52 3.42 -3.88 14.87
N LEU A 53 4.42 -4.19 14.05
CA LEU A 53 5.42 -5.23 14.38
C LEU A 53 6.24 -4.84 15.60
N GLU A 54 6.71 -3.59 15.68
CA GLU A 54 7.47 -3.11 16.85
C GLU A 54 6.61 -3.13 18.12
N SER A 55 5.32 -2.76 18.02
CA SER A 55 4.36 -2.90 19.12
C SER A 55 4.16 -4.37 19.53
N ALA A 56 4.05 -5.30 18.57
CA ALA A 56 3.97 -6.73 18.86
C ALA A 56 5.27 -7.31 19.44
N ARG A 57 6.42 -6.66 19.21
CA ARG A 57 7.73 -7.02 19.76
C ARG A 57 7.95 -6.46 21.17
N ALA A 58 7.34 -5.32 21.50
CA ALA A 58 7.51 -4.63 22.79
C ALA A 58 7.31 -5.51 24.05
N PRO A 59 6.37 -6.49 24.10
CA PRO A 59 6.22 -7.36 25.25
C PRO A 59 7.45 -8.22 25.58
N PHE A 60 8.36 -8.43 24.62
CA PHE A 60 9.62 -9.17 24.80
C PHE A 60 10.78 -8.28 25.26
N GLY A 61 10.60 -6.97 25.29
CA GLY A 61 11.52 -6.02 25.89
C GLY A 61 11.36 -5.92 27.41
N PHE A 62 12.24 -5.15 28.05
CA PHE A 62 12.08 -4.75 29.43
C PHE A 62 11.00 -3.67 29.52
N ASN A 63 9.94 -3.94 30.27
CA ASN A 63 8.83 -3.04 30.49
C ASN A 63 8.81 -2.61 31.96
N MET A 64 8.67 -1.32 32.22
CA MET A 64 8.56 -0.77 33.57
C MET A 64 7.43 0.23 33.63
N SER A 65 6.56 0.08 34.61
CA SER A 65 5.49 1.02 34.91
C SER A 65 5.54 1.38 36.39
N ALA A 66 5.28 2.64 36.71
CA ALA A 66 5.09 3.10 38.08
C ALA A 66 3.70 3.71 38.21
N ASN A 67 2.95 3.30 39.24
CA ASN A 67 1.71 3.93 39.61
C ASN A 67 1.89 4.63 40.95
N LEU A 68 1.46 5.89 41.02
CA LEU A 68 1.48 6.67 42.25
C LEU A 68 0.05 7.12 42.52
N THR A 69 -0.48 6.70 43.66
CA THR A 69 -1.83 7.08 44.08
C THR A 69 -1.73 8.30 44.96
N ALA A 70 -2.43 9.37 44.58
CA ALA A 70 -2.62 10.54 45.43
C ALA A 70 -3.20 10.10 46.79
N PRO A 71 -2.89 10.83 47.88
CA PRO A 71 -3.32 10.41 49.19
C PRO A 71 -4.84 10.33 49.29
N ASN A 72 -5.33 9.22 49.82
CA ASN A 72 -6.74 9.06 50.16
C ASN A 72 -6.94 9.40 51.64
N PHE A 73 -7.86 10.32 51.93
CA PHE A 73 -8.32 10.65 53.27
C PHE A 73 -9.68 10.01 53.48
N THR A 74 -9.81 9.18 54.51
CA THR A 74 -11.07 8.57 54.92
C THR A 74 -11.34 8.92 56.37
N GLU A 75 -12.52 9.47 56.64
CA GLU A 75 -13.00 9.71 58.01
C GLU A 75 -14.22 8.83 58.27
N LEU A 76 -14.11 7.97 59.27
CA LEU A 76 -15.19 7.12 59.74
C LEU A 76 -15.65 7.62 61.10
N ARG A 77 -16.93 7.97 61.18
CA ARG A 77 -17.60 8.37 62.42
C ARG A 77 -18.65 7.33 62.73
N ASP A 78 -18.41 6.55 63.78
CA ASP A 78 -19.33 5.50 64.21
C ASP A 78 -19.71 5.70 65.68
N THR A 79 -20.88 5.22 66.07
CA THR A 79 -21.32 5.26 67.46
C THR A 79 -21.44 3.85 67.99
N GLN A 80 -20.51 3.48 68.86
CA GLN A 80 -20.54 2.18 69.51
C GLN A 80 -21.35 2.25 70.79
N GLU A 81 -22.40 1.44 70.84
CA GLU A 81 -23.21 1.23 72.04
C GLU A 81 -22.77 -0.06 72.72
N ASN A 82 -22.26 0.03 73.95
CA ASN A 82 -22.05 -1.13 74.79
C ASN A 82 -23.28 -1.33 75.67
N ILE A 83 -24.13 -2.26 75.26
CA ILE A 83 -25.42 -2.57 75.90
C ILE A 83 -25.22 -3.01 77.36
N ALA A 84 -24.13 -3.72 77.67
CA ALA A 84 -23.85 -4.23 79.01
C ALA A 84 -23.39 -3.15 80.00
N LEU A 85 -22.80 -2.06 79.50
CA LEU A 85 -22.32 -0.94 80.32
C LEU A 85 -23.23 0.31 80.24
N ALA A 86 -24.32 0.24 79.47
CA ALA A 86 -25.19 1.38 79.13
C ALA A 86 -24.42 2.62 78.63
N THR A 87 -23.22 2.42 78.07
CA THR A 87 -22.37 3.50 77.56
C THR A 87 -22.53 3.58 76.04
N ARG A 88 -22.86 4.78 75.57
CA ARG A 88 -22.82 5.14 74.17
C ARG A 88 -21.59 6.00 73.93
N VAL A 89 -20.70 5.57 73.04
CA VAL A 89 -19.49 6.34 72.76
C VAL A 89 -19.27 6.51 71.27
N ARG A 90 -18.83 7.70 70.88
CA ARG A 90 -18.53 8.06 69.51
C ARG A 90 -17.08 7.74 69.18
N GLU A 91 -16.87 6.90 68.17
CA GLU A 91 -15.56 6.60 67.59
C GLU A 91 -15.38 7.45 66.33
N GLU A 92 -14.29 8.21 66.30
CA GLU A 92 -13.86 8.99 65.15
C GLU A 92 -12.49 8.46 64.73
N ASN A 93 -12.44 7.89 63.53
CA ASN A 93 -11.24 7.32 62.96
C ASN A 93 -10.90 8.07 61.68
N THR A 94 -9.69 8.60 61.61
CA THR A 94 -9.15 9.26 60.44
C THR A 94 -8.02 8.41 59.87
N ASP A 95 -8.10 8.10 58.58
CA ASP A 95 -7.09 7.34 57.86
C ASP A 95 -6.59 8.15 56.67
N PHE A 96 -5.27 8.26 56.57
CA PHE A 96 -4.61 8.99 55.51
C PHE A 96 -3.55 8.09 54.86
N GLN A 97 -3.76 7.74 53.59
CA GLN A 97 -3.00 6.69 52.92
C GLN A 97 -2.35 7.18 51.62
N TYR A 98 -1.04 6.98 51.50
CA TYR A 98 -0.29 7.07 50.24
C TYR A 98 0.10 5.68 49.78
N SER A 99 -0.01 5.40 48.48
CA SER A 99 0.50 4.16 47.91
C SER A 99 1.21 4.42 46.59
N GLY A 100 2.27 3.68 46.33
CA GLY A 100 2.88 3.57 45.03
C GLY A 100 3.26 2.14 44.73
N ASP A 101 3.25 1.78 43.45
CA ASP A 101 3.83 0.54 42.98
C ASP A 101 4.74 0.78 41.78
N LEU A 102 5.75 -0.05 41.67
CA LEU A 102 6.59 -0.13 40.49
C LEU A 102 6.62 -1.59 40.03
N ARG A 103 6.28 -1.78 38.77
CA ARG A 103 6.17 -3.08 38.11
C ARG A 103 7.16 -3.14 36.97
N MET A 104 8.14 -4.03 37.09
CA MET A 104 9.09 -4.37 36.04
C MET A 104 8.72 -5.73 35.47
N THR A 105 8.70 -5.87 34.15
CA THR A 105 8.29 -7.08 33.45
C THR A 105 9.24 -7.35 32.29
N GLN A 106 9.74 -8.58 32.20
CA GLN A 106 10.51 -9.03 31.05
C GLN A 106 10.01 -10.40 30.62
N ARG A 107 9.65 -10.53 29.34
CA ARG A 107 9.28 -11.82 28.75
C ARG A 107 10.40 -12.31 27.86
N VAL A 108 10.80 -13.56 28.08
CA VAL A 108 11.80 -14.23 27.27
C VAL A 108 11.09 -15.25 26.37
N ARG A 109 11.41 -15.23 25.08
CA ARG A 109 10.82 -16.14 24.09
C ARG A 109 10.97 -17.58 24.54
N HIS A 110 9.88 -18.34 24.50
CA HIS A 110 9.77 -19.74 24.93
C HIS A 110 10.13 -20.04 26.39
N LEU A 111 10.76 -19.14 27.14
CA LEU A 111 11.20 -19.35 28.52
C LEU A 111 10.21 -18.78 29.55
N GLY A 112 9.30 -17.89 29.17
CA GLY A 112 8.26 -17.38 30.05
C GLY A 112 8.46 -15.92 30.44
N GLN A 113 7.79 -15.47 31.50
CA GLN A 113 7.73 -14.08 31.92
C GLN A 113 8.20 -13.94 33.36
N VAL A 114 9.11 -13.00 33.60
CA VAL A 114 9.53 -12.57 34.92
C VAL A 114 8.91 -11.21 35.20
N THR A 115 8.28 -11.06 36.36
CA THR A 115 7.67 -9.80 36.82
C THR A 115 8.16 -9.50 38.24
N LEU A 116 8.76 -8.33 38.44
CA LEU A 116 9.07 -7.79 39.76
C LEU A 116 8.07 -6.67 40.06
N ASN A 117 7.22 -6.88 41.07
CA ASN A 117 6.35 -5.83 41.60
C ASN A 117 6.93 -5.37 42.93
N THR A 118 7.09 -4.07 43.11
CA THR A 118 7.39 -3.47 44.41
C THR A 118 6.25 -2.53 44.77
N THR A 119 5.74 -2.64 45.99
CA THR A 119 4.72 -1.73 46.53
C THR A 119 5.30 -1.00 47.72
N ALA A 120 4.88 0.25 47.90
CA ALA A 120 5.16 1.03 49.09
C ALA A 120 3.87 1.71 49.52
N LEU A 121 3.59 1.64 50.81
CA LEU A 121 2.38 2.14 51.43
C LEU A 121 2.76 2.91 52.68
N ARG A 122 2.30 4.16 52.77
CA ARG A 122 2.36 4.95 54.00
C ARG A 122 0.95 5.22 54.48
N ARG A 123 0.65 4.79 55.69
CA ARG A 123 -0.65 4.94 56.33
C ARG A 123 -0.51 5.68 57.65
N SER A 124 -1.24 6.77 57.79
CA SER A 124 -1.35 7.53 59.03
C SER A 124 -2.76 7.39 59.54
N PHE A 125 -2.90 6.78 60.71
CA PHE A 125 -4.18 6.57 61.36
C PHE A 125 -4.24 7.37 62.65
N SER A 126 -5.33 8.10 62.85
CA SER A 126 -5.63 8.79 64.10
C SER A 126 -7.01 8.40 64.61
N SER A 127 -7.15 8.25 65.91
CA SER A 127 -8.42 7.89 66.54
C SER A 127 -8.59 8.57 67.89
N ASN A 128 -9.82 8.96 68.20
CA ASN A 128 -10.16 9.46 69.54
C ASN A 128 -10.29 8.33 70.59
N ARG A 129 -10.23 7.05 70.17
CA ARG A 129 -10.43 5.87 71.05
C ARG A 129 -9.37 4.79 70.91
N ARG A 130 -8.61 4.77 69.81
CA ARG A 130 -7.53 3.81 69.54
C ARG A 130 -6.19 4.54 69.53
N SER A 131 -5.10 3.78 69.66
CA SER A 131 -3.76 4.37 69.49
C SER A 131 -3.59 4.85 68.05
N ASP A 132 -3.15 6.09 67.92
CA ASP A 132 -2.62 6.63 66.67
C ASP A 132 -1.41 5.79 66.23
N PHE A 133 -1.24 5.67 64.92
CA PHE A 133 -0.05 5.04 64.36
C PHE A 133 0.31 5.65 63.01
N LEU A 134 1.62 5.72 62.78
CA LEU A 134 2.19 5.90 61.45
C LEU A 134 2.84 4.60 61.05
N ASP A 135 2.46 4.09 59.90
CA ASP A 135 2.91 2.79 59.41
C ASP A 135 3.35 2.89 57.95
N LEU A 136 4.57 2.45 57.72
CA LEU A 136 5.15 2.30 56.40
C LEU A 136 5.31 0.81 56.13
N SER A 137 4.62 0.33 55.10
CA SER A 137 4.71 -1.07 54.65
C SER A 137 5.04 -1.13 53.18
N GLY A 138 5.61 -2.25 52.76
CA GLY A 138 5.91 -2.49 51.36
C GLY A 138 6.14 -3.95 51.10
N ASP A 139 5.96 -4.35 49.86
CA ASP A 139 6.25 -5.70 49.42
C ASP A 139 7.07 -5.70 48.13
N MET A 140 8.00 -6.64 48.04
CA MET A 140 8.69 -6.98 46.79
C MET A 140 8.25 -8.39 46.39
N ARG A 141 7.57 -8.50 45.26
CA ARG A 141 7.09 -9.77 44.69
C ARG A 141 7.77 -10.05 43.35
N LEU A 142 8.66 -11.04 43.34
CA LEU A 142 9.19 -11.63 42.12
C LEU A 142 8.27 -12.78 41.68
N ASN A 143 7.77 -12.72 40.45
CA ASN A 143 6.89 -13.72 39.87
C ASN A 143 7.51 -14.23 38.57
N TYR A 144 7.57 -15.54 38.41
CA TYR A 144 7.94 -16.20 37.17
C TYR A 144 6.76 -17.05 36.69
N GLN A 145 6.35 -16.85 35.45
CA GLN A 145 5.26 -17.58 34.81
C GLN A 145 5.74 -18.20 33.50
N HIS A 146 5.52 -19.50 33.33
CA HIS A 146 5.88 -20.22 32.11
C HIS A 146 4.72 -21.11 31.65
N GLN A 147 4.29 -20.92 30.40
CA GLN A 147 3.27 -21.75 29.75
C GLN A 147 3.97 -22.97 29.12
N ILE A 148 3.67 -24.17 29.62
CA ILE A 148 4.39 -25.40 29.26
C ILE A 148 3.86 -25.99 27.95
N LEU A 149 2.53 -26.11 27.84
CA LEU A 149 1.86 -26.78 26.70
C LEU A 149 1.41 -25.80 25.62
N ASN A 150 1.20 -24.54 25.99
CA ASN A 150 0.68 -23.50 25.11
C ASN A 150 1.78 -22.49 24.76
N ARG A 151 1.59 -21.82 23.62
CA ARG A 151 2.43 -20.66 23.28
C ARG A 151 1.77 -19.40 23.85
N PRO A 152 2.56 -18.47 24.43
CA PRO A 152 2.05 -17.17 24.82
C PRO A 152 1.37 -16.46 23.65
N SER A 153 0.27 -15.77 23.92
CA SER A 153 -0.48 -15.04 22.89
C SER A 153 0.38 -13.98 22.21
N GLU A 154 1.35 -13.41 22.92
CA GLU A 154 2.29 -12.43 22.40
C GLU A 154 3.27 -13.04 21.39
N GLU A 155 3.64 -14.31 21.53
CA GLU A 155 4.50 -14.99 20.54
C GLU A 155 3.73 -15.26 19.24
N ILE A 156 2.46 -15.67 19.36
CA ILE A 156 1.56 -15.86 18.23
C ILE A 156 1.29 -14.52 17.52
N SER A 157 1.01 -13.46 18.29
CA SER A 157 0.79 -12.10 17.76
C SER A 157 2.04 -11.56 17.06
N LEU A 158 3.23 -11.79 17.60
CA LEU A 158 4.48 -11.39 16.96
C LEU A 158 4.68 -12.12 15.63
N LYS A 159 4.52 -13.45 15.59
CA LYS A 159 4.62 -14.22 14.33
C LYS A 159 3.59 -13.75 13.29
N ARG A 160 2.37 -13.43 13.72
CA ARG A 160 1.34 -12.86 12.85
C ARG A 160 1.76 -11.49 12.32
N ALA A 161 2.33 -10.63 13.16
CA ALA A 161 2.81 -9.31 12.76
C ALA A 161 4.00 -9.40 11.77
N GLU A 162 4.92 -10.36 11.95
CA GLU A 162 6.04 -10.61 11.02
C GLU A 162 5.52 -11.03 9.63
N HIS A 163 4.55 -11.94 9.58
CA HIS A 163 3.87 -12.31 8.33
C HIS A 163 3.07 -11.15 7.74
N SER A 164 2.41 -10.34 8.57
CA SER A 164 1.67 -9.16 8.15
C SER A 164 2.58 -8.12 7.50
N LEU A 165 3.75 -7.85 8.09
CA LEU A 165 4.75 -6.94 7.51
C LEU A 165 5.26 -7.47 6.16
N THR A 166 5.53 -8.77 6.07
CA THR A 166 5.96 -9.39 4.80
C THR A 166 4.88 -9.22 3.72
N SER A 167 3.60 -9.46 4.06
CA SER A 167 2.47 -9.26 3.16
C SER A 167 2.28 -7.78 2.76
N ALA A 168 2.47 -6.85 3.70
CA ALA A 168 2.38 -5.41 3.45
C ALA A 168 3.50 -4.93 2.51
N ARG A 169 4.72 -5.44 2.67
CA ARG A 169 5.85 -5.13 1.79
C ARG A 169 5.59 -5.59 0.36
N LEU A 170 5.12 -6.83 0.19
CA LEU A 170 4.70 -7.35 -1.11
C LEU A 170 3.54 -6.56 -1.74
N ASN A 171 2.63 -6.02 -0.92
CA ASN A 171 1.57 -5.14 -1.41
C ASN A 171 2.11 -3.78 -1.87
N PHE A 172 3.05 -3.20 -1.12
CA PHE A 172 3.72 -1.96 -1.48
C PHE A 172 4.48 -2.12 -2.81
N ASP A 173 5.28 -3.18 -2.95
CA ASP A 173 6.02 -3.47 -4.19
C ASP A 173 5.06 -3.64 -5.40
N ARG A 174 3.86 -4.19 -5.16
CA ARG A 174 2.81 -4.27 -6.18
C ARG A 174 2.23 -2.89 -6.54
N GLN A 175 1.98 -2.06 -5.54
CA GLN A 175 1.43 -0.71 -5.75
C GLN A 175 2.44 0.16 -6.50
N ASP A 176 3.73 0.03 -6.21
CA ASP A 176 4.81 0.69 -6.94
C ASP A 176 4.83 0.27 -8.42
N LEU A 177 4.77 -1.04 -8.70
CA LEU A 177 4.64 -1.56 -10.08
C LEU A 177 3.35 -1.09 -10.79
N GLN A 178 2.25 -0.94 -10.06
CA GLN A 178 0.99 -0.43 -10.61
C GLN A 178 1.08 1.06 -10.94
N LEU A 179 1.71 1.87 -10.08
CA LEU A 179 1.98 3.28 -10.34
C LEU A 179 2.89 3.43 -11.55
N GLU A 180 3.98 2.66 -11.62
CA GLU A 180 4.86 2.65 -12.79
C GLU A 180 4.05 2.32 -14.05
N GLY A 181 3.16 1.32 -13.97
CA GLY A 181 2.29 0.96 -15.08
C GLY A 181 1.33 2.07 -15.51
N GLN A 182 0.78 2.81 -14.55
CA GLN A 182 -0.09 3.96 -14.79
C GLN A 182 0.66 5.12 -15.44
N VAL A 183 1.88 5.43 -14.94
CA VAL A 183 2.75 6.45 -15.55
C VAL A 183 3.07 6.10 -16.99
N VAL A 184 3.39 4.83 -17.27
CA VAL A 184 3.65 4.36 -18.64
C VAL A 184 2.41 4.57 -19.54
N ASP A 185 1.21 4.24 -19.06
CA ASP A 185 -0.02 4.42 -19.83
C ASP A 185 -0.30 5.90 -20.10
N ASP A 186 -0.20 6.76 -19.09
CA ASP A 186 -0.43 8.21 -19.19
C ASP A 186 0.62 8.88 -20.09
N TYR A 187 1.88 8.49 -19.96
CA TYR A 187 2.98 8.94 -20.81
C TYR A 187 2.72 8.61 -22.28
N TYR A 188 2.44 7.35 -22.59
CA TYR A 188 2.17 6.95 -23.97
C TYR A 188 0.85 7.51 -24.50
N ASN A 189 -0.16 7.73 -23.65
CA ASN A 189 -1.37 8.46 -24.04
C ASN A 189 -1.05 9.90 -24.45
N LEU A 190 -0.18 10.60 -23.72
CA LEU A 190 0.26 11.95 -24.09
C LEU A 190 1.05 11.93 -25.39
N VAL A 191 2.03 11.04 -25.53
CA VAL A 191 2.83 10.88 -26.76
C VAL A 191 1.92 10.59 -27.97
N GLN A 192 0.93 9.71 -27.82
CA GLN A 192 -0.05 9.40 -28.88
C GLN A 192 -0.80 10.66 -29.32
N ASN A 193 -1.24 11.50 -28.39
CA ASN A 193 -2.01 12.71 -28.72
C ASN A 193 -1.13 13.79 -29.35
N ILE A 194 0.13 13.92 -28.91
CA ILE A 194 1.11 14.81 -29.55
C ILE A 194 1.35 14.40 -31.01
N ARG A 195 1.58 13.11 -31.26
CA ARG A 195 1.76 12.58 -32.63
C ARG A 195 0.50 12.69 -33.47
N ARG A 196 -0.68 12.49 -32.87
CA ARG A 196 -1.96 12.69 -33.56
C ARG A 196 -2.16 14.14 -33.98
N LEU A 197 -1.77 15.12 -33.15
CA LEU A 197 -1.79 16.53 -33.55
C LEU A 197 -0.89 16.79 -34.76
N GLU A 198 0.29 16.17 -34.83
CA GLU A 198 1.17 16.28 -36.01
C GLU A 198 0.48 15.76 -37.28
N ILE A 199 -0.22 14.62 -37.19
CA ILE A 199 -0.99 14.03 -38.30
C ILE A 199 -2.16 14.94 -38.70
N GLU A 200 -2.96 15.43 -37.75
CA GLU A 200 -4.10 16.31 -38.07
C GLU A 200 -3.63 17.66 -38.63
N LYS A 201 -2.47 18.17 -38.19
CA LYS A 201 -1.83 19.36 -38.76
C LYS A 201 -1.43 19.15 -40.22
N GLN A 202 -0.87 17.97 -40.54
CA GLN A 202 -0.55 17.60 -41.93
C GLN A 202 -1.82 17.49 -42.78
N ARG A 203 -2.90 16.86 -42.26
CA ARG A 203 -4.19 16.77 -42.93
C ARG A 203 -4.80 18.15 -43.20
N LEU A 204 -4.75 19.06 -42.23
CA LEU A 204 -5.21 20.44 -42.39
C LEU A 204 -4.42 21.16 -43.51
N ALA A 205 -3.09 21.07 -43.49
CA ALA A 205 -2.26 21.66 -44.54
C ALA A 205 -2.58 21.11 -45.94
N GLN A 206 -2.77 19.79 -46.06
CA GLN A 206 -3.17 19.14 -47.32
C GLN A 206 -4.57 19.57 -47.77
N SER A 207 -5.54 19.66 -46.85
CA SER A 207 -6.92 20.09 -47.15
C SER A 207 -6.97 21.53 -47.68
N HIS A 208 -6.15 22.43 -47.13
CA HIS A 208 -5.98 23.79 -47.63
C HIS A 208 -5.41 23.81 -49.05
N ALA A 209 -4.33 23.05 -49.32
CA ALA A 209 -3.73 22.98 -50.65
C ALA A 209 -4.71 22.39 -51.69
N ASN A 210 -5.45 21.35 -51.32
CA ASN A 210 -6.46 20.73 -52.19
C ASN A 210 -7.63 21.69 -52.49
N LEU A 211 -8.11 22.44 -51.48
CA LEU A 211 -9.14 23.45 -51.66
C LEU A 211 -8.67 24.58 -52.58
N GLU A 212 -7.45 25.08 -52.39
CA GLU A 212 -6.88 26.13 -53.24
C GLU A 212 -6.78 25.68 -54.71
N LEU A 213 -6.31 24.46 -54.94
CA LEU A 213 -6.27 23.85 -56.27
C LEU A 213 -7.66 23.75 -56.90
N ALA A 214 -8.66 23.30 -56.12
CA ALA A 214 -10.02 23.16 -56.59
C ALA A 214 -10.69 24.50 -56.90
N GLN A 215 -10.48 25.53 -56.08
CA GLN A 215 -10.96 26.89 -56.33
C GLN A 215 -10.42 27.42 -57.66
N ARG A 216 -9.11 27.31 -57.89
CA ARG A 216 -8.49 27.72 -59.17
C ARG A 216 -9.08 26.96 -60.35
N LYS A 217 -9.28 25.64 -60.23
CA LYS A 217 -9.90 24.82 -61.28
C LYS A 217 -11.36 25.18 -61.54
N PHE A 218 -12.12 25.53 -60.52
CA PHE A 218 -13.50 25.98 -60.64
C PHE A 218 -13.59 27.33 -61.36
N GLU A 219 -12.72 28.28 -61.02
CA GLU A 219 -12.65 29.61 -61.67
C GLU A 219 -12.40 29.52 -63.18
N VAL A 220 -11.61 28.54 -63.63
CA VAL A 220 -11.37 28.28 -65.05
C VAL A 220 -12.34 27.27 -65.68
N GLY A 221 -13.38 26.85 -64.94
CA GLY A 221 -14.45 25.98 -65.44
C GLY A 221 -14.06 24.50 -65.64
N LEU A 222 -12.98 24.03 -65.01
CA LEU A 222 -12.49 22.65 -65.14
C LEU A 222 -13.15 21.65 -64.18
N ILE A 223 -13.77 22.12 -63.10
CA ILE A 223 -14.52 21.28 -62.14
C ILE A 223 -15.87 21.92 -61.81
N ALA A 224 -16.81 21.12 -61.29
CA ALA A 224 -18.12 21.61 -60.86
C ALA A 224 -18.06 22.28 -59.47
N GLU A 225 -18.98 23.21 -59.20
CA GLU A 225 -19.09 23.90 -57.90
C GLU A 225 -19.21 22.92 -56.71
N VAL A 226 -19.97 21.84 -56.90
CA VAL A 226 -20.15 20.79 -55.88
C VAL A 226 -18.81 20.14 -55.48
N GLU A 227 -17.85 20.04 -56.39
CA GLU A 227 -16.53 19.45 -56.08
C GLU A 227 -15.68 20.39 -55.22
N ALA A 228 -15.72 21.69 -55.50
CA ALA A 228 -15.06 22.71 -54.69
C ALA A 228 -15.71 22.81 -53.28
N LEU A 229 -17.04 22.79 -53.20
CA LEU A 229 -17.77 22.81 -51.92
C LEU A 229 -17.43 21.60 -51.04
N ARG A 230 -17.26 20.39 -51.62
CA ARG A 230 -16.85 19.19 -50.87
C ARG A 230 -15.48 19.37 -50.22
N LEU A 231 -14.51 19.92 -50.94
CA LEU A 231 -13.17 20.18 -50.41
C LEU A 231 -13.18 21.30 -49.35
N GLN A 232 -14.10 22.27 -49.47
CA GLN A 232 -14.28 23.28 -48.44
C GLN A 232 -14.83 22.69 -47.15
N VAL A 233 -15.79 21.76 -47.24
CA VAL A 233 -16.30 21.03 -46.07
C VAL A 233 -15.20 20.19 -45.41
N GLU A 234 -14.36 19.50 -46.19
CA GLU A 234 -13.22 18.76 -45.63
C GLU A 234 -12.24 19.67 -44.89
N MET A 235 -11.90 20.84 -45.44
CA MET A 235 -11.00 21.79 -44.77
C MET A 235 -11.55 22.21 -43.41
N LEU A 236 -12.85 22.54 -43.33
CA LEU A 236 -13.51 22.87 -42.07
C LEU A 236 -13.54 21.69 -41.08
N GLN A 237 -13.67 20.46 -41.57
CA GLN A 237 -13.59 19.25 -40.73
C GLN A 237 -12.17 18.97 -40.22
N ALA A 238 -11.16 19.20 -41.06
CA ALA A 238 -9.75 19.08 -40.67
C ALA A 238 -9.39 20.15 -39.63
N GLU A 239 -9.87 21.38 -39.79
CA GLU A 239 -9.66 22.47 -38.82
C GLU A 239 -10.31 22.15 -37.46
N ALA A 240 -11.54 21.63 -37.47
CA ALA A 240 -12.22 21.17 -36.26
C ALA A 240 -11.46 20.02 -35.58
N SER A 241 -10.93 19.06 -36.35
CA SER A 241 -10.16 17.92 -35.84
C SER A 241 -8.83 18.35 -35.24
N PHE A 242 -8.15 19.33 -35.86
CA PHE A 242 -6.93 19.94 -35.33
C PHE A 242 -7.18 20.63 -33.98
N ALA A 243 -8.20 21.49 -33.88
CA ALA A 243 -8.56 22.17 -32.63
C ALA A 243 -8.92 21.17 -31.49
N GLN A 244 -9.60 20.06 -31.84
CA GLN A 244 -9.88 18.97 -30.89
C GLN A 244 -8.59 18.29 -30.40
N ALA A 245 -7.64 18.03 -31.31
CA ALA A 245 -6.35 17.44 -30.96
C ALA A 245 -5.51 18.35 -30.05
N GLU A 246 -5.54 19.67 -30.26
CA GLU A 246 -4.88 20.64 -29.37
C GLU A 246 -5.44 20.57 -27.95
N THR A 247 -6.77 20.55 -27.82
CA THR A 247 -7.44 20.45 -26.52
C THR A 247 -7.14 19.11 -25.84
N ALA A 248 -7.10 18.02 -26.60
CA ALA A 248 -6.84 16.68 -26.08
C ALA A 248 -5.42 16.57 -25.48
N ILE A 249 -4.42 17.26 -26.03
CA ILE A 249 -3.07 17.27 -25.47
C ILE A 249 -3.06 17.91 -24.08
N GLU A 250 -3.71 19.06 -23.91
CA GLU A 250 -3.77 19.71 -22.60
C GLU A 250 -4.45 18.82 -21.55
N GLN A 251 -5.55 18.16 -21.92
CA GLN A 251 -6.21 17.18 -21.04
C GLN A 251 -5.28 16.02 -20.65
N ARG A 252 -4.46 15.52 -21.59
CA ARG A 252 -3.48 14.45 -21.30
C ARG A 252 -2.31 14.95 -20.47
N ARG A 253 -1.88 16.20 -20.66
CA ARG A 253 -0.87 16.83 -19.79
C ARG A 253 -1.39 16.95 -18.37
N ASP A 254 -2.64 17.34 -18.17
CA ASP A 254 -3.24 17.45 -16.84
C ASP A 254 -3.32 16.10 -16.12
N ILE A 255 -3.74 15.04 -16.83
CA ILE A 255 -3.74 13.68 -16.27
C ILE A 255 -2.32 13.25 -15.88
N LEU A 256 -1.33 13.50 -16.75
CA LEU A 256 0.05 13.14 -16.44
C LEU A 256 0.59 13.96 -15.26
N ARG A 257 0.29 15.26 -15.16
CA ARG A 257 0.64 16.09 -13.98
C ARG A 257 0.08 15.51 -12.69
N GLU A 258 -1.18 15.11 -12.70
CA GLU A 258 -1.84 14.47 -11.56
C GLU A 258 -1.12 13.17 -11.15
N THR A 259 -0.87 12.27 -12.11
CA THR A 259 -0.15 11.01 -11.86
C THR A 259 1.28 11.24 -11.36
N LEU A 260 1.98 12.24 -11.88
CA LEU A 260 3.32 12.63 -11.44
C LEU A 260 3.35 13.37 -10.09
N GLY A 261 2.19 13.78 -9.56
CA GLY A 261 2.11 14.59 -8.34
C GLY A 261 2.68 16.01 -8.51
N LEU A 262 2.59 16.58 -9.72
CA LEU A 262 3.00 17.94 -10.03
C LEU A 262 1.86 18.93 -9.78
N ASP A 263 2.20 20.21 -9.64
CA ASP A 263 1.21 21.28 -9.59
C ASP A 263 0.47 21.42 -10.94
N THR A 264 -0.79 21.84 -10.90
CA THR A 264 -1.69 21.89 -12.08
C THR A 264 -1.18 22.84 -13.17
N ALA A 265 -0.43 23.88 -12.79
CA ALA A 265 0.14 24.85 -13.70
C ALA A 265 1.59 24.54 -14.14
N ALA A 266 2.18 23.42 -13.70
CA ALA A 266 3.58 23.11 -14.02
C ALA A 266 3.76 22.86 -15.54
N PRO A 267 4.76 23.47 -16.20
CA PRO A 267 5.07 23.16 -17.59
C PRO A 267 5.49 21.69 -17.72
N LEU A 268 4.97 20.98 -18.72
CA LEU A 268 5.20 19.55 -18.92
C LEU A 268 5.30 19.24 -20.41
N ASP A 269 6.49 18.80 -20.82
CA ASP A 269 6.76 18.24 -22.14
C ASP A 269 7.44 16.89 -22.00
N VAL A 270 7.18 16.00 -22.96
CA VAL A 270 7.70 14.63 -22.97
C VAL A 270 8.42 14.34 -24.27
N ALA A 271 9.40 13.43 -24.21
CA ALA A 271 10.05 12.95 -25.42
C ALA A 271 9.02 12.21 -26.32
N THR A 272 8.92 12.61 -27.59
CA THR A 272 7.88 12.09 -28.51
C THR A 272 8.38 10.94 -29.40
N GLU A 273 9.68 10.65 -29.38
CA GLU A 273 10.28 9.59 -30.19
C GLU A 273 10.09 8.24 -29.49
N VAL A 274 9.18 7.42 -30.04
CA VAL A 274 8.96 6.05 -29.56
C VAL A 274 9.76 5.10 -30.45
N LYS A 275 10.94 4.73 -29.98
CA LYS A 275 11.67 3.59 -30.58
C LYS A 275 11.02 2.32 -30.07
N TYR A 276 10.70 1.39 -30.98
CA TYR A 276 10.27 0.06 -30.61
C TYR A 276 11.34 -0.95 -31.00
N GLU A 277 11.65 -1.83 -30.05
CA GLU A 277 12.53 -2.98 -30.25
C GLU A 277 11.71 -4.23 -29.96
N LEU A 278 11.80 -5.22 -30.84
CA LEU A 278 11.09 -6.47 -30.65
C LEU A 278 11.80 -7.29 -29.57
N HIS A 279 11.09 -7.55 -28.48
CA HIS A 279 11.55 -8.41 -27.40
C HIS A 279 10.87 -9.78 -27.46
N PRO A 280 11.58 -10.85 -27.83
CA PRO A 280 11.00 -12.19 -27.82
C PRO A 280 10.74 -12.64 -26.38
N VAL A 281 9.53 -13.14 -26.13
CA VAL A 281 9.09 -13.62 -24.81
C VAL A 281 8.68 -15.09 -24.89
N ASP A 282 9.33 -15.96 -24.11
CA ASP A 282 8.89 -17.35 -23.93
C ASP A 282 7.73 -17.42 -22.91
N ALA A 283 6.58 -17.89 -23.37
CA ALA A 283 5.38 -18.06 -22.56
C ALA A 283 5.55 -19.05 -21.40
N ASN A 284 6.35 -20.10 -21.56
CA ASN A 284 6.61 -21.07 -20.49
C ASN A 284 7.47 -20.45 -19.39
N ARG A 285 8.54 -19.74 -19.79
CA ARG A 285 9.41 -19.02 -18.87
C ARG A 285 8.66 -17.92 -18.13
N ALA A 286 7.84 -17.15 -18.84
CA ALA A 286 6.96 -16.13 -18.25
C ALA A 286 6.01 -16.73 -17.19
N LEU A 287 5.45 -17.92 -17.46
CA LEU A 287 4.55 -18.59 -16.52
C LEU A 287 5.28 -19.06 -15.25
N GLU A 288 6.47 -19.64 -15.41
CA GLU A 288 7.31 -20.10 -14.30
C GLU A 288 7.68 -18.93 -13.38
N LEU A 289 8.23 -17.86 -13.96
CA LEU A 289 8.62 -16.67 -13.22
C LEU A 289 7.41 -15.95 -12.60
N GLY A 290 6.30 -15.84 -13.34
CA GLY A 290 5.08 -15.24 -12.85
C GLY A 290 4.48 -15.98 -11.64
N LEU A 291 4.52 -17.31 -11.61
CA LEU A 291 4.09 -18.07 -10.44
C LEU A 291 5.04 -17.95 -9.24
N ALA A 292 6.35 -17.79 -9.49
CA ALA A 292 7.36 -17.71 -8.44
C ALA A 292 7.47 -16.32 -7.80
N ARG A 293 7.37 -15.26 -8.59
CA ARG A 293 7.70 -13.89 -8.17
C ARG A 293 6.50 -13.03 -7.83
N ARG A 294 5.31 -13.36 -8.34
CA ARG A 294 4.14 -12.51 -8.12
C ARG A 294 3.80 -12.34 -6.65
N SER A 295 3.72 -11.09 -6.23
CA SER A 295 3.40 -10.70 -4.87
C SER A 295 2.05 -11.20 -4.39
N ASP A 296 1.04 -11.30 -5.27
CA ASP A 296 -0.28 -11.81 -4.89
C ASP A 296 -0.32 -13.33 -4.68
N MET A 297 0.49 -14.11 -5.40
CA MET A 297 0.71 -15.53 -5.09
C MET A 297 1.37 -15.70 -3.71
N GLN A 298 2.47 -14.99 -3.49
CA GLN A 298 3.23 -15.04 -2.24
C GLN A 298 2.38 -14.57 -1.04
N ARG A 299 1.55 -13.54 -1.22
CA ARG A 299 0.59 -13.09 -0.19
C ARG A 299 -0.45 -14.16 0.11
N ALA A 300 -0.99 -14.85 -0.90
CA ALA A 300 -1.93 -15.94 -0.68
C ALA A 300 -1.31 -17.09 0.14
N GLU A 301 -0.03 -17.40 -0.10
CA GLU A 301 0.72 -18.36 0.72
C GLU A 301 0.96 -17.87 2.16
N ILE A 302 1.26 -16.59 2.35
CA ILE A 302 1.40 -15.98 3.68
C ILE A 302 0.07 -16.05 4.45
N PHE A 303 -1.05 -15.75 3.79
CA PHE A 303 -2.37 -15.88 4.41
C PHE A 303 -2.69 -17.31 4.82
N GLU A 304 -2.33 -18.31 4.00
CA GLU A 304 -2.47 -19.72 4.38
C GLU A 304 -1.62 -20.06 5.60
N LYS A 305 -0.36 -19.59 5.67
CA LYS A 305 0.52 -19.77 6.84
C LYS A 305 -0.08 -19.17 8.11
N ILE A 306 -0.67 -17.98 8.03
CA ILE A 306 -1.38 -17.35 9.15
C ILE A 306 -2.58 -18.21 9.59
N ARG A 307 -3.39 -18.72 8.67
CA ARG A 307 -4.53 -19.58 9.01
C ARG A 307 -4.11 -20.93 9.58
N ALA A 308 -2.98 -21.49 9.14
CA ALA A 308 -2.42 -22.69 9.72
C ALA A 308 -1.95 -22.46 11.17
N LEU A 309 -1.30 -21.31 11.43
CA LEU A 309 -0.91 -20.86 12.76
C LEU A 309 -2.14 -20.65 13.68
N ASP A 310 -3.20 -20.02 13.19
CA ASP A 310 -4.46 -19.83 13.93
C ASP A 310 -5.12 -21.17 14.31
N LEU A 311 -5.10 -22.15 13.40
CA LEU A 311 -5.61 -23.50 13.66
C LEU A 311 -4.78 -24.23 14.71
N GLU A 312 -3.45 -24.11 14.65
CA GLU A 312 -2.55 -24.71 15.65
C GLU A 312 -2.75 -24.08 17.04
N ASP A 313 -2.83 -22.75 17.12
CA ASP A 313 -3.09 -22.02 18.37
C ASP A 313 -4.46 -22.40 18.95
N THR A 314 -5.50 -22.46 18.12
CA THR A 314 -6.84 -22.91 18.53
C THR A 314 -6.84 -24.34 19.04
N ARG A 315 -6.11 -25.27 18.39
CA ARG A 315 -5.94 -26.65 18.87
C ARG A 315 -5.31 -26.70 20.25
N ARG A 316 -4.26 -25.93 20.48
CA ARG A 316 -3.55 -25.87 21.77
C ARG A 316 -4.43 -25.30 22.87
N ARG A 317 -5.09 -24.16 22.62
CA ARG A 317 -6.00 -23.52 23.60
C ARG A 317 -7.20 -24.37 23.95
N ASN A 318 -7.71 -25.15 23.00
CA ASN A 318 -8.82 -26.07 23.22
C ASN A 318 -8.37 -27.36 23.93
N GLY A 319 -7.07 -27.62 24.03
CA GLY A 319 -6.51 -28.77 24.72
C GLY A 319 -6.32 -28.55 26.22
N MET A 320 -5.55 -29.46 26.82
CA MET A 320 -5.04 -29.30 28.18
C MET A 320 -4.01 -28.17 28.21
N THR A 321 -4.09 -27.32 29.23
CA THR A 321 -3.11 -26.25 29.47
C THR A 321 -2.36 -26.52 30.76
N ALA A 322 -1.08 -26.18 30.80
CA ALA A 322 -0.25 -26.30 32.00
C ALA A 322 0.64 -25.07 32.15
N ASN A 323 0.60 -24.45 33.32
CA ASN A 323 1.35 -23.25 33.64
C ASN A 323 2.19 -23.51 34.89
N LEU A 324 3.49 -23.28 34.79
CA LEU A 324 4.38 -23.21 35.94
C LEU A 324 4.39 -21.76 36.46
N ASN A 325 4.08 -21.59 37.74
CA ASN A 325 4.17 -20.31 38.43
C ASN A 325 5.14 -20.48 39.61
N ALA A 326 6.08 -19.56 39.73
CA ALA A 326 6.93 -19.42 40.91
C ALA A 326 6.84 -17.99 41.42
N ASP A 327 6.57 -17.83 42.71
CA ASP A 327 6.51 -16.53 43.37
C ASP A 327 7.44 -16.49 44.57
N LEU A 328 8.06 -15.33 44.77
CA LEU A 328 8.80 -14.98 45.98
C LEU A 328 8.30 -13.60 46.40
N SER A 329 7.80 -13.50 47.62
CA SER A 329 7.32 -12.27 48.24
C SER A 329 8.12 -11.97 49.50
N LEU A 330 8.63 -10.76 49.57
CA LEU A 330 9.31 -10.20 50.73
C LEU A 330 8.46 -9.03 51.23
N GLN A 331 8.04 -9.05 52.49
CA GLN A 331 7.17 -8.03 53.05
C GLN A 331 7.84 -7.35 54.24
N GLY A 332 7.88 -6.02 54.20
CA GLY A 332 8.45 -5.17 55.23
C GLY A 332 7.41 -4.24 55.82
N ARG A 333 7.59 -3.90 57.11
CA ARG A 333 6.75 -2.94 57.83
C ARG A 333 7.55 -2.22 58.91
N GLY A 334 7.30 -0.95 59.13
CA GLY A 334 7.93 -0.17 60.20
C GLY A 334 7.46 1.28 60.27
N GLY A 335 8.15 2.08 61.10
CA GLY A 335 7.83 3.50 61.32
C GLY A 335 8.51 4.43 60.32
N ASP A 336 9.65 3.98 59.75
CA ASP A 336 10.43 4.71 58.75
C ASP A 336 10.52 3.93 57.42
N ILE A 337 10.81 4.65 56.33
CA ILE A 337 10.90 4.04 54.99
C ILE A 337 12.05 3.02 54.89
N GLY A 338 13.12 3.24 55.66
CA GLY A 338 14.26 2.32 55.73
C GLY A 338 13.97 1.04 56.52
N ASP A 339 12.87 0.98 57.27
CA ASP A 339 12.46 -0.23 58.00
C ASP A 339 11.81 -1.24 57.05
N ILE A 340 11.19 -0.77 55.95
CA ILE A 340 10.59 -1.64 54.93
C ILE A 340 11.65 -2.57 54.33
N SER A 341 12.85 -2.06 54.02
CA SER A 341 13.93 -2.86 53.43
C SER A 341 14.78 -3.62 54.45
N ARG A 342 14.80 -3.17 55.72
CA ARG A 342 15.54 -3.84 56.80
C ARG A 342 14.75 -5.00 57.43
N ASN A 343 13.42 -4.93 57.42
CA ASN A 343 12.55 -5.90 58.09
C ASN A 343 11.81 -6.84 57.11
N PHE A 344 12.53 -7.45 56.16
CA PHE A 344 11.98 -8.56 55.33
C PHE A 344 11.92 -9.87 56.13
N GLU A 345 11.28 -9.85 57.29
CA GLU A 345 11.12 -11.03 58.15
C GLU A 345 9.95 -11.89 57.69
N ARG A 346 9.02 -11.31 56.92
CA ARG A 346 7.85 -11.98 56.36
C ARG A 346 8.09 -12.33 54.90
N ASN A 347 8.80 -13.43 54.69
CA ASN A 347 9.11 -13.96 53.37
C ASN A 347 8.25 -15.18 53.07
N ARG A 348 7.67 -15.23 51.88
CA ARG A 348 6.92 -16.38 51.38
C ARG A 348 7.32 -16.65 49.96
N TRP A 349 7.68 -17.89 49.67
CA TRP A 349 7.90 -18.37 48.32
C TRP A 349 6.98 -19.56 48.04
N SER A 350 6.58 -19.71 46.77
CA SER A 350 5.79 -20.85 46.34
C SER A 350 6.12 -21.19 44.89
N VAL A 351 6.04 -22.48 44.56
CA VAL A 351 6.14 -22.97 43.18
C VAL A 351 4.98 -23.90 42.96
N ASN A 352 4.19 -23.65 41.92
CA ASN A 352 3.04 -24.47 41.57
C ASN A 352 3.00 -24.73 40.07
N ILE A 353 2.55 -25.92 39.70
CA ILE A 353 2.16 -26.23 38.32
C ILE A 353 0.65 -26.33 38.32
N GLN A 354 0.00 -25.42 37.61
CA GLN A 354 -1.43 -25.43 37.41
C GLN A 354 -1.74 -26.11 36.08
N VAL A 355 -2.45 -27.25 36.13
CA VAL A 355 -2.97 -27.93 34.95
C VAL A 355 -4.47 -27.68 34.87
N ALA A 356 -4.93 -27.14 33.75
CA ALA A 356 -6.35 -27.00 33.46
C ALA A 356 -6.71 -27.92 32.29
N LEU A 357 -7.52 -28.94 32.59
CA LEU A 357 -8.08 -29.88 31.62
C LEU A 357 -9.57 -29.56 31.45
N PRO A 358 -9.97 -28.94 30.33
CA PRO A 358 -11.36 -28.59 30.14
C PRO A 358 -12.15 -29.83 29.71
N LEU A 359 -13.19 -30.20 30.46
CA LEU A 359 -13.94 -31.45 30.25
C LEU A 359 -15.14 -31.26 29.31
N ILE A 360 -16.09 -30.38 29.66
CA ILE A 360 -17.34 -30.17 28.90
C ILE A 360 -17.55 -28.65 28.72
N ASP A 361 -17.94 -28.24 27.52
CA ASP A 361 -18.19 -26.84 27.16
C ASP A 361 -19.33 -26.69 26.13
N SER A 362 -20.26 -27.65 26.11
CA SER A 362 -21.40 -27.68 25.19
C SER A 362 -21.02 -27.59 23.70
N GLY A 363 -19.80 -27.96 23.32
CA GLY A 363 -19.33 -28.01 21.93
C GLY A 363 -18.63 -26.75 21.44
N GLN A 364 -18.40 -25.75 22.31
CA GLN A 364 -17.73 -24.48 21.95
C GLN A 364 -16.34 -24.72 21.32
N ARG A 365 -15.49 -25.54 21.95
CA ARG A 365 -14.16 -25.92 21.43
C ARG A 365 -14.25 -26.65 20.09
N ARG A 366 -15.23 -27.53 19.92
CA ARG A 366 -15.44 -28.26 18.65
C ARG A 366 -15.79 -27.28 17.54
N ALA A 367 -16.70 -26.34 17.80
CA ALA A 367 -17.10 -25.30 16.86
C ALA A 367 -15.94 -24.37 16.49
N SER A 368 -15.19 -23.87 17.49
CA SER A 368 -14.02 -23.00 17.28
C SER A 368 -12.91 -23.71 16.49
N LEU A 369 -12.64 -24.98 16.78
CA LEU A 369 -11.67 -25.77 16.01
C LEU A 369 -12.12 -25.98 14.56
N ASN A 370 -13.42 -26.25 14.36
CA ASN A 370 -13.99 -26.41 13.02
C ASN A 370 -13.95 -25.10 12.24
N GLN A 371 -14.23 -23.96 12.88
CA GLN A 371 -14.13 -22.64 12.28
C GLN A 371 -12.70 -22.35 11.79
N ALA A 372 -11.68 -22.60 12.62
CA ALA A 372 -10.29 -22.42 12.21
C ALA A 372 -9.88 -23.37 11.07
N ARG A 373 -10.41 -24.61 11.06
CA ARG A 373 -10.18 -25.57 9.97
C ARG A 373 -10.82 -25.08 8.66
N ILE A 374 -12.06 -24.62 8.69
CA ILE A 374 -12.77 -24.06 7.54
C ILE A 374 -12.03 -22.83 7.01
N ALA A 375 -11.56 -21.93 7.89
CA ALA A 375 -10.80 -20.75 7.50
C ALA A 375 -9.48 -21.10 6.78
N LEU A 376 -8.80 -22.17 7.20
CA LEU A 376 -7.62 -22.69 6.51
C LEU A 376 -7.97 -23.26 5.13
N GLU A 377 -9.04 -24.06 5.02
CA GLU A 377 -9.47 -24.60 3.72
C GLU A 377 -9.93 -23.50 2.75
N GLN A 378 -10.65 -22.48 3.25
CA GLN A 378 -10.98 -21.29 2.46
C GLN A 378 -9.71 -20.61 1.94
N SER A 379 -8.69 -20.43 2.78
CA SER A 379 -7.42 -19.83 2.35
C SER A 379 -6.70 -20.66 1.28
N ARG A 380 -6.77 -22.00 1.35
CA ARG A 380 -6.21 -22.89 0.33
C ARG A 380 -6.95 -22.78 -0.99
N ILE A 381 -8.29 -22.72 -0.95
CA ILE A 381 -9.13 -22.50 -2.13
C ILE A 381 -8.81 -21.14 -2.76
N SER A 382 -8.72 -20.07 -1.96
CA SER A 382 -8.34 -18.74 -2.44
C SER A 382 -6.94 -18.71 -3.06
N ARG A 383 -5.97 -19.43 -2.48
CA ARG A 383 -4.63 -19.60 -3.07
C ARG A 383 -4.69 -20.29 -4.44
N GLU A 384 -5.48 -21.35 -4.58
CA GLU A 384 -5.65 -22.05 -5.85
C GLU A 384 -6.39 -21.20 -6.90
N GLN A 385 -7.39 -20.42 -6.49
CA GLN A 385 -8.05 -19.44 -7.36
C GLN A 385 -7.06 -18.37 -7.84
N GLN A 386 -6.24 -17.85 -6.93
CA GLN A 386 -5.19 -16.88 -7.24
C GLN A 386 -4.18 -17.48 -8.24
N ARG A 387 -3.72 -18.72 -8.01
CA ARG A 387 -2.84 -19.44 -8.93
C ARG A 387 -3.44 -19.52 -10.34
N ARG A 388 -4.70 -19.92 -10.46
CA ARG A 388 -5.39 -20.01 -11.77
C ARG A 388 -5.55 -18.65 -12.45
N GLN A 389 -5.86 -17.62 -11.67
CA GLN A 389 -5.96 -16.25 -12.17
C GLN A 389 -4.62 -15.76 -12.73
N ILE A 390 -3.51 -16.04 -12.02
CA ILE A 390 -2.15 -15.71 -12.46
C ILE A 390 -1.83 -16.42 -13.77
N ILE A 391 -2.08 -17.74 -13.85
CA ILE A 391 -1.83 -18.53 -15.06
C ILE A 391 -2.57 -17.91 -16.26
N ARG A 392 -3.84 -17.53 -16.08
CA ARG A 392 -4.63 -16.87 -17.12
C ARG A 392 -4.03 -15.51 -17.49
N GLN A 393 -3.75 -14.65 -16.52
CA GLN A 393 -3.23 -13.30 -16.76
C GLN A 393 -1.89 -13.30 -17.50
N VAL A 394 -0.97 -14.21 -17.15
CA VAL A 394 0.32 -14.35 -17.85
C VAL A 394 0.11 -14.85 -19.29
N ARG A 395 -0.78 -15.82 -19.49
CA ARG A 395 -1.12 -16.31 -20.83
C ARG A 395 -1.77 -15.24 -21.70
N ASP A 396 -2.66 -14.43 -21.13
CA ASP A 396 -3.32 -13.36 -21.86
C ASP A 396 -2.31 -12.26 -22.22
N ALA A 397 -1.46 -11.84 -21.28
CA ALA A 397 -0.43 -10.83 -21.54
C ALA A 397 0.56 -11.27 -22.65
N THR A 398 1.05 -12.51 -22.59
CA THR A 398 1.95 -13.06 -23.62
C THR A 398 1.27 -13.20 -24.98
N ARG A 399 -0.01 -13.56 -25.05
CA ARG A 399 -0.77 -13.62 -26.30
C ARG A 399 -1.03 -12.23 -26.88
N ASN A 400 -1.39 -11.26 -26.04
CA ASN A 400 -1.64 -9.89 -26.45
C ASN A 400 -0.36 -9.23 -26.98
N LEU A 401 0.79 -9.49 -26.36
CA LEU A 401 2.09 -9.03 -26.87
C LEU A 401 2.38 -9.59 -28.28
N ASN A 402 2.21 -10.90 -28.47
CA ASN A 402 2.40 -11.54 -29.77
C ASN A 402 1.43 -11.02 -30.85
N GLU A 403 0.19 -10.69 -30.46
CA GLU A 403 -0.77 -10.07 -31.38
C GLU A 403 -0.37 -8.63 -31.73
N ALA A 404 0.03 -7.84 -30.73
CA ALA A 404 0.49 -6.46 -30.93
C ALA A 404 1.73 -6.40 -31.86
N GLU A 405 2.66 -7.34 -31.72
CA GLU A 405 3.81 -7.48 -32.63
C GLU A 405 3.37 -7.69 -34.08
N ARG A 406 2.42 -8.60 -34.34
CA ARG A 406 1.90 -8.85 -35.70
C ARG A 406 1.12 -7.65 -36.25
N GLN A 407 0.40 -6.93 -35.41
CA GLN A 407 -0.35 -5.74 -35.82
C GLN A 407 0.58 -4.63 -36.32
N ILE A 408 1.77 -4.45 -35.73
CA ILE A 408 2.74 -3.45 -36.21
C ILE A 408 3.06 -3.69 -37.69
N ASP A 409 3.46 -4.91 -38.07
CA ASP A 409 3.81 -5.23 -39.46
C ASP A 409 2.66 -4.99 -40.44
N LEU A 410 1.44 -5.37 -40.05
CA LEU A 410 0.24 -5.19 -40.85
C LEU A 410 -0.13 -3.72 -41.02
N ARG A 411 -0.08 -2.92 -39.95
CA ARG A 411 -0.40 -1.47 -40.01
C ARG A 411 0.66 -0.68 -40.75
N GLN A 412 1.93 -1.03 -40.61
CA GLN A 412 3.00 -0.43 -41.42
C GLN A 412 2.83 -0.75 -42.91
N ALA A 413 2.46 -1.98 -43.27
CA ALA A 413 2.16 -2.32 -44.65
C ALA A 413 0.94 -1.54 -45.19
N ALA A 414 -0.12 -1.45 -44.41
CA ALA A 414 -1.32 -0.68 -44.76
C ALA A 414 -1.01 0.81 -44.97
N LEU A 415 -0.20 1.42 -44.10
CA LEU A 415 0.26 2.81 -44.23
C LEU A 415 1.03 3.04 -45.53
N ARG A 416 1.96 2.13 -45.89
CA ARG A 416 2.70 2.24 -47.16
C ARG A 416 1.78 2.23 -48.38
N PHE A 417 0.76 1.36 -48.39
CA PHE A 417 -0.21 1.29 -49.49
C PHE A 417 -1.15 2.50 -49.52
N ALA A 418 -1.63 2.96 -48.36
CA ALA A 418 -2.49 4.14 -48.25
C ALA A 418 -1.76 5.40 -48.73
N GLN A 419 -0.49 5.58 -48.34
CA GLN A 419 0.35 6.68 -48.82
C GLN A 419 0.48 6.64 -50.34
N ARG A 420 0.83 5.48 -50.91
CA ARG A 420 0.98 5.35 -52.36
C ARG A 420 -0.32 5.62 -53.10
N THR A 421 -1.45 5.22 -52.53
CA THR A 421 -2.79 5.45 -53.11
C THR A 421 -3.12 6.93 -53.11
N TYR A 422 -2.87 7.62 -52.00
CA TYR A 422 -3.03 9.07 -51.90
C TYR A 422 -2.17 9.82 -52.94
N ASP A 423 -0.87 9.48 -53.06
CA ASP A 423 0.03 10.13 -54.02
C ASP A 423 -0.49 9.98 -55.47
N VAL A 424 -1.04 8.81 -55.82
CA VAL A 424 -1.60 8.52 -57.13
C VAL A 424 -2.90 9.28 -57.36
N GLU A 425 -3.84 9.27 -56.41
CA GLU A 425 -5.11 9.98 -56.55
C GLU A 425 -4.94 11.51 -56.53
N GLN A 426 -3.97 12.03 -55.76
CA GLN A 426 -3.57 13.43 -55.81
C GLN A 426 -3.08 13.82 -57.21
N SER A 427 -2.17 13.02 -57.79
CA SER A 427 -1.66 13.26 -59.15
C SER A 427 -2.78 13.18 -60.19
N ARG A 428 -3.72 12.23 -60.06
CA ARG A 428 -4.87 12.10 -60.96
C ARG A 428 -5.81 13.29 -60.82
N PHE A 429 -6.07 13.76 -59.61
CA PHE A 429 -6.90 14.95 -59.37
C PHE A 429 -6.25 16.19 -59.98
N GLU A 430 -4.93 16.37 -59.83
CA GLU A 430 -4.16 17.45 -60.47
C GLU A 430 -4.30 17.44 -62.00
N LEU A 431 -4.29 16.24 -62.62
CA LEU A 431 -4.48 16.05 -64.05
C LEU A 431 -5.96 16.07 -64.51
N GLY A 432 -6.92 16.18 -63.60
CA GLY A 432 -8.37 16.15 -63.92
C GLY A 432 -8.91 14.77 -64.27
N LEU A 433 -8.21 13.70 -63.86
CA LEU A 433 -8.54 12.29 -64.11
C LEU A 433 -9.21 11.59 -62.91
N ALA A 434 -9.37 12.29 -61.79
CA ALA A 434 -10.07 11.85 -60.59
C ALA A 434 -10.94 12.99 -60.06
N ASP A 435 -12.06 12.65 -59.42
CA ASP A 435 -12.95 13.62 -58.79
C ASP A 435 -12.53 13.92 -57.34
N SER A 436 -13.16 14.93 -56.72
CA SER A 436 -12.84 15.28 -55.33
C SER A 436 -13.21 14.19 -54.32
N GLN A 437 -14.12 13.28 -54.65
CA GLN A 437 -14.52 12.20 -53.75
C GLN A 437 -13.42 11.14 -53.62
N GLN A 438 -12.80 10.75 -54.74
CA GLN A 438 -11.70 9.79 -54.78
C GLN A 438 -10.48 10.32 -54.01
N LEU A 439 -10.14 11.60 -54.20
CA LEU A 439 -9.05 12.25 -53.46
C LEU A 439 -9.32 12.30 -51.96
N LEU A 440 -10.52 12.73 -51.56
CA LEU A 440 -10.92 12.81 -50.15
C LEU A 440 -10.93 11.43 -49.47
N GLN A 441 -11.40 10.40 -50.19
CA GLN A 441 -11.35 9.03 -49.69
C GLN A 441 -9.92 8.56 -49.46
N ALA A 442 -9.02 8.77 -50.43
CA ALA A 442 -7.62 8.40 -50.29
C ALA A 442 -6.91 9.16 -49.16
N GLN A 443 -7.23 10.45 -48.96
CA GLN A 443 -6.70 11.26 -47.86
C GLN A 443 -7.19 10.76 -46.49
N GLY A 444 -8.49 10.44 -46.38
CA GLY A 444 -9.07 9.87 -45.17
C GLY A 444 -8.46 8.51 -44.82
N ASP A 445 -8.24 7.65 -45.82
CA ASP A 445 -7.61 6.34 -45.65
C ASP A 445 -6.14 6.45 -45.22
N LEU A 446 -5.38 7.41 -45.78
CA LEU A 446 -4.02 7.71 -45.34
C LEU A 446 -3.99 8.20 -43.89
N THR A 447 -4.83 9.18 -43.53
CA THR A 447 -4.89 9.72 -42.16
C THR A 447 -5.22 8.62 -41.16
N ARG A 448 -6.19 7.75 -41.48
CA ARG A 448 -6.55 6.60 -40.63
C ARG A 448 -5.39 5.62 -40.50
N ALA A 449 -4.72 5.29 -41.60
CA ALA A 449 -3.59 4.37 -41.58
C ALA A 449 -2.40 4.90 -40.75
N GLN A 450 -2.14 6.21 -40.77
CA GLN A 450 -1.12 6.85 -39.92
C GLN A 450 -1.48 6.73 -38.43
N ILE A 451 -2.74 6.97 -38.07
CA ILE A 451 -3.22 6.84 -36.69
C ILE A 451 -3.16 5.37 -36.23
N ASP A 452 -3.58 4.43 -37.07
CA ASP A 452 -3.58 3.00 -36.77
C ASP A 452 -2.15 2.45 -36.55
N GLU A 453 -1.17 2.92 -37.33
CA GLU A 453 0.24 2.52 -37.20
C GLU A 453 0.86 3.04 -35.89
N LEU A 454 0.61 4.31 -35.58
CA LEU A 454 0.97 4.90 -34.29
C LEU A 454 0.36 4.13 -33.11
N GLU A 455 -0.92 3.80 -33.19
CA GLU A 455 -1.63 3.04 -32.14
C GLU A 455 -1.06 1.63 -31.98
N ALA A 456 -0.69 0.95 -33.06
CA ALA A 456 -0.07 -0.37 -33.01
C ALA A 456 1.28 -0.35 -32.27
N ILE A 457 2.15 0.63 -32.58
CA ILE A 457 3.46 0.78 -31.91
C ILE A 457 3.27 1.06 -30.41
N ILE A 458 2.35 1.96 -30.06
CA ILE A 458 2.09 2.30 -28.66
C ILE A 458 1.45 1.13 -27.90
N THR A 459 0.54 0.40 -28.55
CA THR A 459 -0.07 -0.80 -27.97
C THR A 459 0.98 -1.86 -27.65
N TYR A 460 1.95 -2.08 -28.55
CA TYR A 460 3.07 -2.99 -28.28
C TYR A 460 3.86 -2.61 -27.02
N GLN A 461 4.18 -1.32 -26.86
CA GLN A 461 4.89 -0.84 -25.66
C GLN A 461 4.07 -1.05 -24.38
N ARG A 462 2.75 -0.83 -24.44
CA ARG A 462 1.85 -1.10 -23.31
C ARG A 462 1.76 -2.59 -22.99
N GLU A 463 1.72 -3.46 -24.00
CA GLU A 463 1.68 -4.90 -23.79
C GLU A 463 3.01 -5.44 -23.24
N LEU A 464 4.15 -4.87 -23.63
CA LEU A 464 5.46 -5.18 -23.05
C LEU A 464 5.48 -4.88 -21.54
N LYS A 465 4.97 -3.71 -21.16
CA LYS A 465 4.73 -3.32 -19.76
C LYS A 465 3.75 -4.29 -19.08
N ASN A 466 2.64 -4.67 -19.73
CA ASN A 466 1.66 -5.60 -19.15
C ASN A 466 2.27 -6.97 -18.86
N VAL A 467 3.15 -7.49 -19.74
CA VAL A 467 3.90 -8.73 -19.51
C VAL A 467 4.82 -8.59 -18.29
N ARG A 468 5.52 -7.46 -18.17
CA ARG A 468 6.37 -7.17 -17.01
C ARG A 468 5.57 -7.14 -15.70
N VAL A 469 4.41 -6.49 -15.69
CA VAL A 469 3.50 -6.45 -14.53
C VAL A 469 2.90 -7.82 -14.24
N ALA A 470 2.53 -8.59 -15.27
CA ALA A 470 1.93 -9.91 -15.12
C ALA A 470 2.91 -10.96 -14.58
N THR A 471 4.21 -10.80 -14.84
CA THR A 471 5.27 -11.73 -14.42
C THR A 471 6.07 -11.24 -13.22
N MET A 472 6.11 -9.93 -12.96
CA MET A 472 7.04 -9.28 -12.03
C MET A 472 8.50 -9.66 -12.29
N ALA A 473 8.86 -9.83 -13.56
CA ALA A 473 10.21 -10.17 -14.02
C ALA A 473 10.73 -9.12 -15.01
N HIS A 474 12.05 -9.00 -15.14
CA HIS A 474 12.64 -8.14 -16.15
C HIS A 474 12.53 -8.80 -17.53
N LEU A 475 12.42 -7.98 -18.59
CA LEU A 475 12.22 -8.47 -19.95
C LEU A 475 13.36 -9.38 -20.45
N GLU A 476 14.59 -9.11 -19.99
CA GLU A 476 15.77 -9.92 -20.31
C GLU A 476 15.66 -11.36 -19.79
N GLU A 477 14.95 -11.58 -18.68
CA GLU A 477 14.79 -12.90 -18.05
C GLU A 477 13.69 -13.75 -18.71
N LEU A 478 12.90 -13.13 -19.58
CA LEU A 478 11.76 -13.74 -20.28
C LEU A 478 12.14 -14.23 -21.68
N GLN A 479 13.39 -14.03 -22.09
CA GLN A 479 13.92 -14.54 -23.33
C GLN A 479 14.05 -16.08 -23.28
N PRO A 480 13.92 -16.77 -24.42
CA PRO A 480 13.97 -18.23 -24.51
C PRO A 480 15.33 -18.85 -24.13
#